data_AF-A0A270BL46-F1
#
_entry.id   AF-A0A270BL46-F1
#
_cell.length_a   1.000
_cell.length_b   1.000
_cell.length_c   1.000
_cell.angle_alpha   90.00
_cell.angle_beta   90.00
_cell.angle_gamma   90.00
#
_symmetry.space_group_name_H-M   'P 1'
#
loop_
_entity.id
_entity.type
_entity.pdbx_description
1 polymer ?
#
loop_
_entity_poly.entity_id
_entity_poly.type
_entity_poly.pdbx_seq_one_letter_code
_entity_poly.pdbx_strand_id
1 'polypeptide(L)'
;MQNKPDPAWQPQPQAAEKSPNMRLGLIGMAACVLMAGAGLHFYGGGKTQSNPAIAAESAQGDESQRMGLPLNVIAPQNAEQALAGSSFSPQQQADILAAVKRRDVRLVAMPVYDATGAGGTITLVCGPWQQSVGLTAKPTTVILPISMSGNVDIIPSTPPGPAGIGSGAITVFGPQSLPVLYKQGDTLALTVIAQ
;
A
#
# COMPACT_ATOMS: atom_id res chain seq x y z
N MET A 1 -20.70 -54.43 -39.15
CA MET A 1 -21.12 -53.08 -39.59
C MET A 1 -20.19 -52.07 -38.96
N GLN A 2 -19.73 -51.08 -39.74
CA GLN A 2 -18.59 -50.23 -39.37
C GLN A 2 -19.01 -49.10 -38.42
N ASN A 3 -18.49 -49.06 -37.18
CA ASN A 3 -18.51 -47.84 -36.39
C ASN A 3 -17.41 -46.91 -36.89
N LYS A 4 -17.77 -45.71 -37.35
CA LYS A 4 -16.83 -44.66 -37.73
C LYS A 4 -16.43 -43.87 -36.47
N PRO A 5 -15.16 -43.47 -36.31
CA PRO A 5 -14.77 -42.54 -35.25
C PRO A 5 -15.25 -41.12 -35.56
N ASP A 6 -15.60 -40.35 -34.53
CA ASP A 6 -15.95 -38.94 -34.65
C ASP A 6 -14.75 -38.09 -35.12
N PRO A 7 -14.98 -37.02 -35.91
CA PRO A 7 -13.92 -36.16 -36.42
C PRO A 7 -13.33 -35.26 -35.32
N ALA A 8 -12.00 -35.19 -35.28
CA ALA A 8 -11.28 -34.33 -34.35
C ALA A 8 -11.54 -32.83 -34.64
N TRP A 9 -11.70 -32.04 -33.57
CA TRP A 9 -11.86 -30.59 -33.64
C TRP A 9 -10.60 -29.93 -34.20
N GLN A 10 -10.76 -29.08 -35.24
CA GLN A 10 -9.68 -28.27 -35.81
C GLN A 10 -9.90 -26.79 -35.46
N PRO A 11 -8.89 -26.08 -34.91
CA PRO A 11 -8.98 -24.64 -34.73
C PRO A 11 -8.95 -23.92 -36.08
N GLN A 12 -9.97 -23.11 -36.36
CA GLN A 12 -10.08 -22.36 -37.61
C GLN A 12 -9.14 -21.14 -37.60
N PRO A 13 -8.16 -21.02 -38.51
CA PRO A 13 -7.30 -19.84 -38.58
C PRO A 13 -8.06 -18.68 -39.23
N GLN A 14 -8.46 -17.68 -38.45
CA GLN A 14 -8.90 -16.40 -39.00
C GLN A 14 -7.68 -15.55 -39.38
N ALA A 15 -7.23 -15.72 -40.63
CA ALA A 15 -6.31 -14.79 -41.26
C ALA A 15 -7.12 -13.66 -41.94
N ALA A 16 -6.90 -12.40 -41.53
CA ALA A 16 -6.86 -11.23 -42.42
C ALA A 16 -6.57 -9.95 -41.60
N GLU A 17 -5.41 -9.38 -41.88
CA GLU A 17 -4.90 -8.10 -41.40
C GLU A 17 -5.84 -6.92 -41.64
N LYS A 18 -5.86 -5.94 -40.73
CA LYS A 18 -5.72 -4.52 -41.13
C LYS A 18 -5.30 -3.58 -39.99
N SER A 19 -4.07 -3.07 -40.10
CA SER A 19 -3.68 -1.74 -39.61
C SER A 19 -3.37 -0.86 -40.83
N PRO A 20 -3.04 0.44 -40.69
CA PRO A 20 -3.28 1.36 -39.58
C PRO A 20 -4.26 2.49 -39.98
N ASN A 21 -4.63 3.39 -39.08
CA ASN A 21 -5.08 4.74 -39.47
C ASN A 21 -4.84 5.80 -38.39
N MET A 22 -4.22 6.90 -38.83
CA MET A 22 -3.73 8.03 -38.04
C MET A 22 -4.77 9.16 -37.97
N ARG A 23 -5.13 9.62 -36.76
CA ARG A 23 -5.64 10.97 -36.43
C ARG A 23 -5.22 11.23 -34.97
N LEU A 24 -4.16 11.98 -34.68
CA LEU A 24 -4.04 13.44 -34.74
C LEU A 24 -5.30 14.14 -34.22
N GLY A 25 -5.22 14.62 -32.97
CA GLY A 25 -6.27 15.35 -32.26
C GLY A 25 -5.65 16.31 -31.24
N LEU A 26 -5.16 17.43 -31.73
CA LEU A 26 -4.75 18.60 -30.95
C LEU A 26 -6.00 19.29 -30.38
N ILE A 27 -6.05 19.58 -29.07
CA ILE A 27 -6.88 20.56 -28.31
C ILE A 27 -6.60 20.25 -26.82
N GLY A 28 -6.36 21.19 -25.90
CA GLY A 28 -6.19 22.64 -26.00
C GLY A 28 -5.86 23.21 -24.61
N MET A 29 -5.17 24.36 -24.54
CA MET A 29 -4.89 25.06 -23.29
C MET A 29 -6.18 25.62 -22.66
N ALA A 30 -6.32 25.50 -21.34
CA ALA A 30 -7.22 26.35 -20.54
C ALA A 30 -6.65 26.52 -19.12
N ALA A 31 -5.98 27.65 -18.89
CA ALA A 31 -5.64 28.09 -17.53
C ALA A 31 -6.85 28.75 -16.87
N CYS A 32 -7.15 28.40 -15.63
CA CYS A 32 -8.12 29.10 -14.79
C CYS A 32 -7.51 29.37 -13.42
N VAL A 33 -7.05 30.61 -13.23
CA VAL A 33 -6.67 31.15 -11.93
C VAL A 33 -7.96 31.56 -11.22
N LEU A 34 -8.16 31.11 -9.98
CA LEU A 34 -9.15 31.69 -9.09
C LEU A 34 -8.50 32.14 -7.79
N MET A 35 -8.83 33.37 -7.42
CA MET A 35 -8.24 34.15 -6.34
C MET A 35 -9.29 34.34 -5.23
N ALA A 36 -8.82 34.51 -4.00
CA ALA A 36 -9.51 35.14 -2.86
C ALA A 36 -10.66 34.40 -2.14
N GLY A 37 -10.60 34.43 -0.79
CA GLY A 37 -11.69 35.04 -0.01
C GLY A 37 -12.08 34.40 1.33
N ALA A 38 -11.76 35.07 2.45
CA ALA A 38 -12.32 34.92 3.82
C ALA A 38 -12.23 33.52 4.48
N GLY A 39 -12.23 33.29 5.80
CA GLY A 39 -12.17 34.10 7.03
C GLY A 39 -11.66 33.18 8.16
N LEU A 40 -11.72 33.45 9.47
CA LEU A 40 -12.15 34.61 10.28
C LEU A 40 -11.38 34.55 11.64
N HIS A 41 -11.61 35.49 12.57
CA HIS A 41 -10.94 35.51 13.89
C HIS A 41 -11.58 34.57 14.92
N PHE A 42 -10.79 34.05 15.87
CA PHE A 42 -11.30 33.74 17.21
C PHE A 42 -10.37 34.22 18.32
N TYR A 43 -11.00 34.69 19.40
CA TYR A 43 -10.39 35.30 20.58
C TYR A 43 -10.20 34.23 21.67
N GLY A 44 -9.10 34.28 22.43
CA GLY A 44 -8.83 33.26 23.45
C GLY A 44 -7.70 33.64 24.41
N GLY A 45 -7.98 34.55 25.34
CA GLY A 45 -7.04 34.89 26.41
C GLY A 45 -7.13 33.90 27.57
N GLY A 46 -6.01 33.27 27.94
CA GLY A 46 -5.89 32.41 29.11
C GLY A 46 -4.47 32.47 29.68
N LYS A 47 -4.33 32.94 30.93
CA LYS A 47 -3.05 32.96 31.66
C LYS A 47 -2.79 31.61 32.32
N THR A 48 -1.52 31.42 32.75
CA THR A 48 -1.04 30.36 33.66
C THR A 48 -1.03 28.95 33.02
N GLN A 49 -0.08 28.05 33.29
CA GLN A 49 0.85 28.00 34.43
C GLN A 49 2.14 27.24 34.06
N SER A 50 3.28 27.67 34.63
CA SER A 50 4.57 27.00 34.49
C SER A 50 4.83 25.98 35.61
N ASN A 51 5.06 24.71 35.27
CA ASN A 51 6.12 23.88 35.86
C ASN A 51 6.36 22.61 35.01
N PRO A 52 7.56 21.99 35.03
CA PRO A 52 7.88 20.88 34.15
C PRO A 52 7.55 19.51 34.77
N ALA A 53 7.37 18.51 33.91
CA ALA A 53 7.45 17.10 34.27
C ALA A 53 8.24 16.36 33.18
N ILE A 54 9.30 15.65 33.59
CA ILE A 54 9.95 14.65 32.75
C ILE A 54 9.10 13.40 32.83
N ALA A 55 8.46 13.02 31.73
CA ALA A 55 7.86 11.72 31.55
C ALA A 55 8.30 11.17 30.18
N ALA A 56 8.71 9.91 30.14
CA ALA A 56 9.01 9.26 28.87
C ALA A 56 7.70 8.94 28.17
N GLU A 57 7.33 9.75 27.18
CA GLU A 57 6.21 9.45 26.28
C GLU A 57 6.59 8.27 25.37
N SER A 58 6.29 7.07 25.86
CA SER A 58 5.93 5.94 25.01
C SER A 58 4.88 6.45 24.03
N ALA A 59 5.17 6.41 22.72
CA ALA A 59 4.26 6.86 21.69
C ALA A 59 2.98 6.01 21.66
N GLN A 60 1.97 6.41 22.45
CA GLN A 60 0.61 5.91 22.32
C GLN A 60 0.01 6.53 21.07
N GLY A 61 0.29 5.90 19.92
CA GLY A 61 -0.41 6.20 18.68
C GLY A 61 -1.91 6.10 18.88
N ASP A 62 -2.62 7.13 18.44
CA ASP A 62 -4.06 7.26 18.62
C ASP A 62 -4.81 6.10 17.95
N GLU A 63 -5.37 5.18 18.76
CA GLU A 63 -6.12 4.03 18.22
C GLU A 63 -7.41 4.45 17.48
N SER A 64 -7.84 5.71 17.63
CA SER A 64 -9.10 6.25 17.11
C SER A 64 -9.20 6.31 15.58
N GLN A 65 -8.09 6.20 14.84
CA GLN A 65 -8.06 6.43 13.38
C GLN A 65 -7.35 5.33 12.56
N ARG A 66 -7.43 4.06 12.97
CA ARG A 66 -6.91 2.96 12.13
C ARG A 66 -7.79 2.72 10.90
N MET A 67 -7.15 2.70 9.73
CA MET A 67 -7.82 2.39 8.46
C MET A 67 -7.83 0.88 8.22
N GLY A 68 -9.01 0.29 8.04
CA GLY A 68 -9.17 -1.13 7.71
C GLY A 68 -8.84 -1.43 6.25
N LEU A 69 -7.95 -2.39 5.98
CA LEU A 69 -7.57 -2.84 4.64
C LEU A 69 -7.77 -4.35 4.49
N PRO A 70 -8.82 -4.81 3.79
CA PRO A 70 -9.00 -6.23 3.46
C PRO A 70 -8.13 -6.61 2.26
N LEU A 71 -7.27 -7.62 2.46
CA LEU A 71 -6.24 -8.04 1.51
C LEU A 71 -6.19 -9.56 1.37
N ASN A 72 -5.79 -10.02 0.18
CA ASN A 72 -5.72 -11.45 -0.16
C ASN A 72 -4.61 -12.16 0.62
N VAL A 73 -4.96 -13.29 1.25
CA VAL A 73 -4.00 -14.20 1.87
C VAL A 73 -3.20 -14.99 0.82
N ILE A 74 -1.88 -15.06 1.02
CA ILE A 74 -1.00 -15.99 0.32
C ILE A 74 -1.10 -17.35 1.01
N ALA A 75 -1.47 -18.37 0.25
CA ALA A 75 -1.63 -19.73 0.78
C ALA A 75 -0.29 -20.26 1.37
N PRO A 76 -0.29 -21.00 2.50
CA PRO A 76 0.94 -21.41 3.20
C PRO A 76 1.94 -22.19 2.33
N GLN A 77 1.47 -22.99 1.38
CA GLN A 77 2.31 -23.72 0.43
C GLN A 77 3.11 -22.82 -0.53
N ASN A 78 2.66 -21.58 -0.75
CA ASN A 78 3.33 -20.58 -1.58
C ASN A 78 4.17 -19.59 -0.75
N ALA A 79 4.20 -19.74 0.58
CA ALA A 79 4.81 -18.77 1.48
C ALA A 79 6.33 -18.61 1.25
N GLU A 80 7.04 -19.71 1.02
CA GLU A 80 8.48 -19.70 0.77
C GLU A 80 8.83 -18.93 -0.53
N GLN A 81 8.07 -19.17 -1.61
CA GLN A 81 8.22 -18.45 -2.87
C GLN A 81 7.90 -16.94 -2.72
N ALA A 82 6.86 -16.59 -1.96
CA ALA A 82 6.51 -15.20 -1.71
C ALA A 82 7.58 -14.47 -0.88
N LEU A 83 8.13 -15.12 0.15
CA LEU A 83 9.21 -14.57 0.97
C LEU A 83 10.52 -14.43 0.20
N ALA A 84 10.85 -15.36 -0.70
CA ALA A 84 12.02 -15.25 -1.57
C ALA A 84 11.98 -14.03 -2.51
N GLY A 85 10.78 -13.53 -2.84
CA GLY A 85 10.58 -12.28 -3.61
C GLY A 85 10.46 -11.00 -2.77
N SER A 86 10.58 -11.10 -1.44
CA SER A 86 10.48 -9.96 -0.52
C SER A 86 11.85 -9.31 -0.24
N SER A 87 11.86 -8.20 0.52
CA SER A 87 13.12 -7.60 0.99
C SER A 87 13.58 -8.13 2.36
N PHE A 88 12.97 -9.19 2.91
CA PHE A 88 13.37 -9.77 4.18
C PHE A 88 14.72 -10.49 4.06
N SER A 89 15.56 -10.41 5.11
CA SER A 89 16.82 -11.17 5.16
C SER A 89 16.57 -12.68 5.21
N PRO A 90 17.53 -13.55 4.83
CA PRO A 90 17.34 -15.00 4.88
C PRO A 90 16.92 -15.52 6.27
N GLN A 91 17.44 -14.90 7.33
CA GLN A 91 17.05 -15.20 8.71
C GLN A 91 15.58 -14.83 8.97
N GLN A 92 15.17 -13.60 8.60
CA GLN A 92 13.78 -13.17 8.72
C GLN A 92 12.83 -14.04 7.89
N GLN A 93 13.21 -14.44 6.67
CA GLN A 93 12.43 -15.35 5.83
C GLN A 93 12.22 -16.71 6.53
N ALA A 94 13.27 -17.27 7.14
CA ALA A 94 13.17 -18.52 7.90
C ALA A 94 12.28 -18.38 9.14
N ASP A 95 12.41 -17.29 9.90
CA ASP A 95 11.63 -17.01 11.11
C ASP A 95 10.13 -16.80 10.80
N ILE A 96 9.84 -16.04 9.73
CA ILE A 96 8.47 -15.84 9.23
C ILE A 96 7.89 -17.17 8.74
N LEU A 97 8.65 -17.94 7.95
CA LEU A 97 8.19 -19.23 7.43
C LEU A 97 7.90 -20.23 8.57
N ALA A 98 8.68 -20.19 9.65
CA ALA A 98 8.41 -20.97 10.86
C ALA A 98 7.11 -20.52 11.55
N ALA A 99 6.86 -19.20 11.67
CA ALA A 99 5.62 -18.66 12.21
C ALA A 99 4.39 -19.02 11.35
N VAL A 100 4.51 -18.99 10.01
CA VAL A 100 3.46 -19.46 9.07
C VAL A 100 3.18 -20.96 9.28
N LYS A 101 4.21 -21.79 9.41
CA LYS A 101 4.07 -23.24 9.66
C LYS A 101 3.39 -23.54 11.00
N ARG A 102 3.65 -22.75 12.05
CA ARG A 102 2.92 -22.82 13.34
C ARG A 102 1.51 -22.23 13.30
N ARG A 103 1.16 -21.49 12.23
CA ARG A 103 -0.09 -20.72 12.07
C ARG A 103 -0.22 -19.50 12.99
N ASP A 104 0.90 -19.01 13.52
CA ASP A 104 0.95 -17.77 14.31
C ASP A 104 0.64 -16.55 13.43
N VAL A 105 1.06 -16.63 12.16
CA VAL A 105 0.87 -15.58 11.15
C VAL A 105 0.39 -16.15 9.81
N ARG A 106 -0.23 -15.28 9.01
CA ARG A 106 -0.58 -15.44 7.60
C ARG A 106 0.24 -14.44 6.79
N LEU A 107 0.63 -14.84 5.58
CA LEU A 107 1.22 -13.91 4.64
C LEU A 107 0.12 -13.25 3.82
N VAL A 108 0.23 -11.95 3.64
CA VAL A 108 -0.71 -11.14 2.87
C VAL A 108 0.05 -10.32 1.84
N ALA A 109 -0.48 -10.25 0.62
CA ALA A 109 0.08 -9.41 -0.43
C ALA A 109 -0.58 -8.02 -0.39
N MET A 110 0.22 -6.97 -0.17
CA MET A 110 -0.23 -5.57 -0.28
C MET A 110 0.49 -4.87 -1.43
N PRO A 111 -0.15 -4.70 -2.61
CA PRO A 111 0.40 -3.85 -3.65
C PRO A 111 0.30 -2.39 -3.24
N VAL A 112 1.45 -1.72 -3.10
CA VAL A 112 1.53 -0.28 -2.77
C VAL A 112 2.02 0.53 -3.96
N TYR A 113 1.51 1.74 -4.12
CA TYR A 113 1.88 2.68 -5.19
C TYR A 113 2.00 4.11 -4.67
N ASP A 114 2.64 4.99 -5.44
CA ASP A 114 2.64 6.43 -5.21
C ASP A 114 1.31 7.04 -5.67
N ALA A 115 0.49 7.49 -4.72
CA ALA A 115 -0.80 8.14 -4.99
C ALA A 115 -0.67 9.66 -5.25
N THR A 116 0.51 10.24 -4.96
CA THR A 116 0.80 11.68 -5.08
C THR A 116 1.59 12.07 -6.33
N GLY A 117 2.32 11.13 -6.93
CA GLY A 117 3.32 11.42 -7.97
C GLY A 117 4.62 12.06 -7.44
N ALA A 118 4.78 12.15 -6.11
CA ALA A 118 5.91 12.77 -5.44
C ALA A 118 7.06 11.78 -5.12
N GLY A 119 6.81 10.47 -5.24
CA GLY A 119 7.73 9.40 -4.88
C GLY A 119 8.00 9.31 -3.38
N GLY A 120 9.27 9.03 -3.03
CA GLY A 120 9.72 8.82 -1.66
C GLY A 120 9.75 7.34 -1.25
N THR A 121 10.22 7.08 -0.03
CA THR A 121 10.31 5.73 0.53
C THR A 121 9.51 5.65 1.82
N ILE A 122 8.71 4.59 1.95
CA ILE A 122 8.00 4.26 3.19
C ILE A 122 8.59 3.00 3.82
N THR A 123 8.58 2.93 5.15
CA THR A 123 8.80 1.68 5.89
C THR A 123 7.44 1.21 6.39
N LEU A 124 7.14 -0.06 6.12
CA LEU A 124 5.98 -0.75 6.66
C LEU A 124 6.46 -1.63 7.82
N VAL A 125 5.89 -1.42 9.00
CA VAL A 125 6.22 -2.16 10.23
C VAL A 125 5.04 -3.06 10.58
N CYS A 126 5.32 -4.34 10.81
CA CYS A 126 4.33 -5.40 11.00
C CYS A 126 4.82 -6.33 12.12
N GLY A 127 4.46 -6.00 13.37
CA GLY A 127 4.99 -6.69 14.55
C GLY A 127 6.53 -6.55 14.63
N PRO A 128 7.30 -7.65 14.75
CA PRO A 128 8.77 -7.60 14.80
C PRO A 128 9.44 -7.45 13.41
N TRP A 129 8.66 -7.43 12.32
CA TRP A 129 9.19 -7.36 10.96
C TRP A 129 8.94 -6.00 10.32
N GLN A 130 9.87 -5.56 9.48
CA GLN A 130 9.73 -4.30 8.73
C GLN A 130 10.29 -4.45 7.32
N GLN A 131 9.68 -3.74 6.37
CA GLN A 131 10.10 -3.70 4.97
C GLN A 131 10.02 -2.25 4.45
N SER A 132 11.12 -1.75 3.89
CA SER A 132 11.16 -0.43 3.23
C SER A 132 10.92 -0.55 1.74
N VAL A 133 10.11 0.34 1.18
CA VAL A 133 9.62 0.29 -0.20
C VAL A 133 9.66 1.69 -0.80
N GLY A 134 10.36 1.83 -1.92
CA GLY A 134 10.29 3.03 -2.76
C GLY A 134 8.94 3.09 -3.47
N LEU A 135 8.21 4.19 -3.30
CA LEU A 135 6.92 4.40 -3.96
C LEU A 135 7.14 4.83 -5.41
N THR A 136 6.38 4.22 -6.32
CA THR A 136 6.35 4.59 -7.74
C THR A 136 4.91 4.51 -8.26
N ALA A 137 4.64 5.12 -9.41
CA ALA A 137 3.33 5.00 -10.08
C ALA A 137 2.96 3.55 -10.47
N LYS A 138 3.95 2.64 -10.59
CA LYS A 138 3.71 1.20 -10.76
C LYS A 138 3.55 0.55 -9.37
N PRO A 139 2.47 -0.18 -9.10
CA PRO A 139 2.32 -0.91 -7.85
C PRO A 139 3.43 -1.94 -7.62
N THR A 140 3.99 -1.93 -6.41
CA THR A 140 4.98 -2.88 -5.91
C THR A 140 4.35 -3.72 -4.80
N THR A 141 4.41 -5.04 -4.91
CA THR A 141 3.82 -5.94 -3.90
C THR A 141 4.72 -6.08 -2.68
N VAL A 142 4.18 -5.75 -1.51
CA VAL A 142 4.79 -5.95 -0.19
C VAL A 142 4.21 -7.22 0.42
N ILE A 143 5.05 -8.01 1.10
CA ILE A 143 4.62 -9.21 1.84
C ILE A 143 4.48 -8.85 3.32
N LEU A 144 3.27 -8.97 3.85
CA LEU A 144 2.95 -8.62 5.23
C LEU A 144 2.70 -9.90 6.06
N PRO A 145 3.58 -10.24 7.03
CA PRO A 145 3.39 -11.36 7.95
C PRO A 145 2.50 -10.93 9.15
N ILE A 146 1.19 -10.92 8.96
CA ILE A 146 0.21 -10.51 9.98
C ILE A 146 -0.42 -11.70 10.72
N SER A 147 -1.03 -11.48 11.87
CA SER A 147 -1.99 -12.43 12.45
C SER A 147 -3.32 -12.42 11.65
N MET A 148 -4.43 -12.91 12.20
CA MET A 148 -5.74 -12.85 11.50
C MET A 148 -6.15 -11.41 11.14
N SER A 149 -5.81 -10.46 12.01
CA SER A 149 -5.92 -9.01 11.79
C SER A 149 -4.67 -8.35 12.39
N GLY A 150 -3.80 -7.81 11.53
CA GLY A 150 -2.54 -7.21 11.95
C GLY A 150 -2.59 -5.69 11.95
N ASN A 151 -1.96 -5.08 12.96
CA ASN A 151 -1.61 -3.67 12.88
C ASN A 151 -0.37 -3.54 11.98
N VAL A 152 -0.43 -2.62 11.02
CA VAL A 152 0.67 -2.29 10.12
C VAL A 152 0.85 -0.78 10.12
N ASP A 153 2.00 -0.33 10.58
CA ASP A 153 2.33 1.09 10.63
C ASP A 153 3.14 1.48 9.39
N ILE A 154 2.73 2.54 8.70
CA ILE A 154 3.46 3.14 7.59
C ILE A 154 4.11 4.43 8.08
N ILE A 155 5.44 4.50 7.97
CA ILE A 155 6.25 5.66 8.36
C ILE A 155 7.11 6.15 7.18
N PRO A 156 7.41 7.46 7.07
CA PRO A 156 8.36 7.99 6.09
C PRO A 156 9.79 7.50 6.38
N SER A 157 10.42 6.78 5.45
CA SER A 157 11.86 6.47 5.52
C SER A 157 12.73 7.66 5.07
N THR A 158 12.12 8.61 4.35
CA THR A 158 12.76 9.82 3.82
C THR A 158 11.94 11.05 4.23
N PRO A 159 12.57 12.21 4.54
CA PRO A 159 11.85 13.43 4.87
C PRO A 159 10.79 13.78 3.81
N PRO A 160 9.51 13.91 4.17
CA PRO A 160 8.47 14.31 3.21
C PRO A 160 8.71 15.69 2.62
N GLY A 161 8.48 15.83 1.31
CA GLY A 161 8.54 17.12 0.62
C GLY A 161 7.26 17.95 0.80
N PRO A 162 7.13 19.10 0.11
CA PRO A 162 5.94 19.96 0.18
C PRO A 162 4.63 19.28 -0.26
N ALA A 163 4.71 18.24 -1.10
CA ALA A 163 3.57 17.42 -1.50
C ALA A 163 3.24 16.29 -0.49
N GLY A 164 4.07 16.10 0.53
CA GLY A 164 4.08 14.93 1.40
C GLY A 164 4.60 13.67 0.71
N ILE A 165 4.42 12.53 1.37
CA ILE A 165 4.55 11.18 0.79
C ILE A 165 3.16 10.54 0.85
N GLY A 166 2.49 10.43 -0.30
CA GLY A 166 1.18 9.79 -0.42
C GLY A 166 1.31 8.39 -1.01
N SER A 167 1.05 7.37 -0.20
CA SER A 167 0.92 6.00 -0.69
C SER A 167 -0.54 5.68 -1.02
N GLY A 168 -0.74 4.69 -1.88
CA GLY A 168 -2.01 3.98 -2.04
C GLY A 168 -1.78 2.48 -1.91
N ALA A 169 -2.82 1.74 -1.54
CA ALA A 169 -2.83 0.28 -1.50
C ALA A 169 -3.90 -0.27 -2.46
N ILE A 170 -3.68 -1.45 -3.03
CA ILE A 170 -4.71 -2.17 -3.79
C ILE A 170 -5.36 -3.22 -2.88
N THR A 171 -6.63 -3.02 -2.59
CA THR A 171 -7.46 -3.92 -1.76
C THR A 171 -8.30 -4.86 -2.62
N VAL A 172 -9.04 -5.78 -1.98
CA VAL A 172 -10.07 -6.58 -2.67
C VAL A 172 -11.19 -5.74 -3.30
N PHE A 173 -11.36 -4.49 -2.87
CA PHE A 173 -12.31 -3.52 -3.44
C PHE A 173 -11.69 -2.60 -4.49
N GLY A 174 -10.39 -2.77 -4.80
CA GLY A 174 -9.64 -1.96 -5.77
C GLY A 174 -8.64 -0.98 -5.11
N PRO A 175 -8.09 -0.04 -5.90
CA PRO A 175 -7.13 0.95 -5.40
C PRO A 175 -7.75 1.89 -4.37
N GLN A 176 -7.04 2.09 -3.27
CA GLN A 176 -7.42 2.95 -2.16
C GLN A 176 -6.23 3.85 -1.81
N SER A 177 -6.39 5.16 -2.01
CA SER A 177 -5.40 6.15 -1.54
C SER A 177 -5.37 6.17 -0.01
N LEU A 178 -4.17 6.19 0.54
CA LEU A 178 -3.94 6.29 1.98
C LEU A 178 -3.70 7.76 2.38
N PRO A 179 -3.87 8.13 3.66
CA PRO A 179 -3.52 9.46 4.15
C PRO A 179 -2.08 9.85 3.82
N VAL A 180 -1.89 11.09 3.37
CA VAL A 180 -0.58 11.63 3.00
C VAL A 180 0.22 11.98 4.26
N LEU A 181 1.48 11.56 4.31
CA LEU A 181 2.41 11.84 5.40
C LEU A 181 3.19 13.11 5.08
N TYR A 182 3.17 14.11 5.97
CA TYR A 182 3.70 15.45 5.70
C TYR A 182 4.95 15.80 6.52
N LYS A 183 5.25 15.04 7.58
CA LYS A 183 6.38 15.28 8.48
C LYS A 183 7.15 13.99 8.76
N GLN A 184 8.44 14.13 9.02
CA GLN A 184 9.24 13.03 9.53
C GLN A 184 8.75 12.66 10.94
N GLY A 185 8.39 11.39 11.15
CA GLY A 185 7.78 10.91 12.40
C GLY A 185 6.25 10.80 12.34
N ASP A 186 5.58 11.29 11.30
CA ASP A 186 4.18 10.92 11.05
C ASP A 186 4.07 9.39 10.91
N THR A 187 3.02 8.81 11.49
CA THR A 187 2.75 7.36 11.43
C THR A 187 1.30 7.16 11.00
N LEU A 188 1.11 6.42 9.92
CA LEU A 188 -0.21 5.95 9.50
C LEU A 188 -0.43 4.52 9.99
N ALA A 189 -1.30 4.37 10.98
CA ALA A 189 -1.69 3.06 11.51
C ALA A 189 -2.80 2.43 10.66
N LEU A 190 -2.56 1.22 10.16
CA LEU A 190 -3.49 0.43 9.37
C LEU A 190 -3.89 -0.84 10.12
N THR A 191 -5.14 -1.26 9.99
CA THR A 191 -5.58 -2.59 10.41
C THR A 191 -5.77 -3.44 9.16
N VAL A 192 -4.80 -4.30 8.87
CA VAL A 192 -4.86 -5.21 7.74
C VAL A 192 -5.62 -6.46 8.13
N ILE A 193 -6.63 -6.82 7.33
CA ILE A 193 -7.49 -7.98 7.57
C ILE A 193 -7.22 -9.01 6.49
N ALA A 194 -6.80 -10.21 6.92
CA ALA A 194 -6.63 -11.37 6.06
C ALA A 194 -8.00 -11.83 5.51
N GLN A 195 -8.15 -11.88 4.19
CA GLN A 195 -9.31 -12.46 3.49
C GLN A 195 -8.89 -13.74 2.74
#